data_AF-R1DAS6-F1
#
_entry.id   AF-R1DAS6-F1
#
_cell.length_a   1.000
_cell.length_b   1.000
_cell.length_c   1.000
_cell.angle_alpha   90.00
_cell.angle_beta   90.00
_cell.angle_gamma   90.00
#
_symmetry.space_group_name_H-M   'P 1'
#
loop_
_entity.id
_entity.type
_entity.pdbx_description
1 polymer ?
#
loop_
_entity_poly.entity_id
_entity_poly.type
_entity_poly.pdbx_seq_one_letter_code
_entity_poly.pdbx_strand_id
1 'polypeptide(L)'
;MSAEAAALGEVYRRAATDGELLEEGVEQLLRLLQPGPGAVFCDLGSGRGEALLHVAARGRYRGCIGVELLEERHSTAVGSLAAAVGDGLLPSPVRLVRGDLTELGAWVERERAEADGAEAPRRWSGEARDGEDGEAVPLRDVSHVFACSVCYDDVLLRSMATALGDVRLFPRFQLLVSLRALPSQPHLVQVGEVQLVTSWNGGATARVYVPTDLLERPDDALPLPALSQLLCSGGVCTLPLGLQWPRDSIVPLPRL
;
A
#
# COMPACT_ATOMS: atom_id res chain seq x y z
N MET A 1 -24.89 -0.16 -12.22
CA MET A 1 -24.09 -1.03 -11.33
C MET A 1 -24.61 -2.45 -11.46
N SER A 2 -23.73 -3.45 -11.63
CA SER A 2 -24.15 -4.85 -11.71
C SER A 2 -24.62 -5.35 -10.34
N ALA A 3 -25.45 -6.40 -10.31
CA ALA A 3 -25.88 -7.05 -9.07
C ALA A 3 -24.69 -7.60 -8.25
N GLU A 4 -23.59 -7.94 -8.93
CA GLU A 4 -22.35 -8.43 -8.34
C GLU A 4 -21.58 -7.34 -7.58
N ALA A 5 -21.47 -6.14 -8.15
CA ALA A 5 -20.87 -4.99 -7.46
C ALA A 5 -21.68 -4.58 -6.21
N ALA A 6 -23.01 -4.70 -6.28
CA ALA A 6 -23.88 -4.43 -5.12
C ALA A 6 -23.72 -5.49 -4.00
N ALA A 7 -23.56 -6.77 -4.37
CA ALA A 7 -23.32 -7.85 -3.42
C ALA A 7 -21.93 -7.73 -2.77
N LEU A 8 -20.89 -7.38 -3.54
CA LEU A 8 -19.55 -7.14 -3.04
C LEU A 8 -19.51 -5.96 -2.07
N GLY A 9 -20.20 -4.86 -2.41
CA GLY A 9 -20.34 -3.70 -1.51
C GLY A 9 -21.04 -4.03 -0.18
N GLU A 10 -22.00 -4.95 -0.17
CA GLU A 10 -22.66 -5.41 1.06
C GLU A 10 -21.75 -6.27 1.95
N VAL A 11 -20.94 -7.16 1.34
CA VAL A 11 -19.89 -7.90 2.06
C VAL A 11 -18.87 -6.93 2.68
N TYR A 12 -18.47 -5.91 1.92
CA TYR A 12 -17.54 -4.88 2.37
C TYR A 12 -18.08 -4.03 3.53
N ARG A 13 -19.38 -3.72 3.52
CA ARG A 13 -20.04 -3.01 4.64
C ARG A 13 -20.08 -3.86 5.92
N ARG A 14 -20.23 -5.17 5.83
CA ARG A 14 -20.19 -6.07 7.01
C ARG A 14 -18.78 -6.27 7.54
N ALA A 15 -17.80 -6.18 6.65
CA ALA A 15 -16.37 -6.19 6.93
C ALA A 15 -15.86 -4.89 7.60
N ALA A 16 -16.69 -3.85 7.67
CA ALA A 16 -16.35 -2.53 8.18
C ALA A 16 -16.32 -2.43 9.72
N THR A 17 -15.94 -3.48 10.45
CA THR A 17 -15.59 -3.31 11.88
C THR A 17 -14.42 -2.34 11.99
N ASP A 18 -14.56 -1.31 12.82
CA ASP A 18 -13.59 -0.23 13.03
C ASP A 18 -12.29 -0.78 13.62
N GLY A 19 -11.46 -1.31 12.72
CA GLY A 19 -10.14 -1.76 13.02
C GLY A 19 -9.12 -0.77 12.47
N GLU A 20 -8.54 0.03 13.36
CA GLU A 20 -7.55 1.04 12.99
C GLU A 20 -6.18 0.70 13.60
N LEU A 21 -5.12 1.00 12.85
CA LEU A 21 -3.77 1.07 13.43
C LEU A 21 -3.74 2.26 14.39
N LEU A 22 -3.28 2.02 15.61
CA LEU A 22 -2.98 3.13 16.53
C LEU A 22 -1.65 3.79 16.09
N GLU A 23 -1.36 4.99 16.62
CA GLU A 23 -0.09 5.69 16.37
C GLU A 23 1.12 4.77 16.53
N GLU A 24 1.17 3.99 17.62
CA GLU A 24 2.26 3.05 17.85
C GLU A 24 2.36 1.96 16.77
N GLY A 25 1.22 1.49 16.26
CA GLY A 25 1.15 0.55 15.14
C GLY A 25 1.68 1.17 13.84
N VAL A 26 1.37 2.44 13.58
CA VAL A 26 1.92 3.18 12.44
C VAL A 26 3.44 3.34 12.58
N GLU A 27 3.96 3.63 13.78
CA GLU A 27 5.41 3.70 14.01
C GLU A 27 6.10 2.35 13.83
N GLN A 28 5.48 1.26 14.29
CA GLN A 28 5.97 -0.10 14.05
C GLN A 28 6.03 -0.41 12.56
N LEU A 29 4.97 -0.04 11.81
CA LEU A 29 4.94 -0.16 10.36
C LEU A 29 6.07 0.65 9.71
N LEU A 30 6.24 1.92 10.04
CA LEU A 30 7.28 2.77 9.46
C LEU A 30 8.71 2.32 9.79
N ARG A 31 8.93 1.71 10.95
CA ARG A 31 10.23 1.10 11.32
C ARG A 31 10.53 -0.15 10.50
N LEU A 32 9.52 -0.93 10.14
CA LEU A 32 9.67 -2.06 9.24
C LEU A 32 9.98 -1.59 7.81
N LEU A 33 9.20 -0.64 7.30
CA LEU A 33 9.25 -0.25 5.88
C LEU A 33 10.56 0.47 5.50
N GLN A 34 11.05 1.37 6.37
CA GLN A 34 12.26 2.20 6.13
C GLN A 34 12.41 2.66 4.66
N PRO A 35 11.43 3.41 4.13
CA PRO A 35 11.40 3.75 2.72
C PRO A 35 12.62 4.56 2.28
N GLY A 36 13.13 4.26 1.08
CA GLY A 36 14.16 5.06 0.43
C GLY A 36 13.63 6.35 -0.20
N PRO A 37 14.52 7.24 -0.69
CA PRO A 37 14.13 8.43 -1.42
C PRO A 37 13.21 8.12 -2.61
N GLY A 38 12.16 8.91 -2.79
CA GLY A 38 11.22 8.73 -3.91
C GLY A 38 10.15 7.66 -3.70
N ALA A 39 10.16 6.94 -2.57
CA ALA A 39 9.15 5.96 -2.24
C ALA A 39 7.75 6.59 -2.17
N VAL A 40 6.75 5.82 -2.57
CA VAL A 40 5.32 6.16 -2.45
C VAL A 40 4.64 5.09 -1.59
N PHE A 41 3.91 5.57 -0.58
CA PHE A 41 3.11 4.74 0.30
C PHE A 41 1.67 4.65 -0.22
N CYS A 42 1.03 3.49 -0.06
CA CYS A 42 -0.38 3.31 -0.34
C CYS A 42 -1.09 2.54 0.78
N ASP A 43 -2.23 3.05 1.21
CA ASP A 43 -3.14 2.40 2.14
C ASP A 43 -4.38 1.90 1.38
N LEU A 44 -4.50 0.58 1.23
CA LEU A 44 -5.60 -0.07 0.54
C LEU A 44 -6.72 -0.37 1.55
N GLY A 45 -7.87 0.30 1.35
CA GLY A 45 -8.95 0.39 2.33
C GLY A 45 -8.59 1.35 3.46
N SER A 46 -8.23 2.58 3.09
CA SER A 46 -7.73 3.60 4.02
C SER A 46 -8.76 4.05 5.07
N GLY A 47 -10.04 3.65 4.94
CA GLY A 47 -11.08 4.02 5.89
C GLY A 47 -11.24 5.53 5.97
N ARG A 48 -11.14 6.07 7.20
CA ARG A 48 -11.18 7.51 7.47
C ARG A 48 -9.82 8.21 7.25
N GLY A 49 -8.83 7.50 6.74
CA GLY A 49 -7.53 8.04 6.37
C GLY A 49 -6.57 8.29 7.53
N GLU A 50 -6.90 7.91 8.77
CA GLU A 50 -6.08 8.25 9.94
C GLU A 50 -4.65 7.69 9.86
N ALA A 51 -4.51 6.40 9.57
CA ALA A 51 -3.20 5.76 9.40
C ALA A 51 -2.40 6.37 8.23
N LEU A 52 -3.06 6.63 7.10
CA LEU A 52 -2.46 7.27 5.93
C LEU A 52 -1.94 8.68 6.26
N LEU A 53 -2.75 9.50 6.92
CA LEU A 53 -2.38 10.86 7.31
C LEU A 53 -1.24 10.85 8.32
N HIS A 54 -1.24 9.89 9.25
CA HIS A 54 -0.12 9.67 10.17
C HIS A 54 1.17 9.36 9.43
N VAL A 55 1.13 8.45 8.45
CA VAL A 55 2.29 8.13 7.60
C VAL A 55 2.78 9.37 6.85
N ALA A 56 1.86 10.14 6.25
CA ALA A 56 2.20 11.36 5.51
C ALA A 56 2.84 12.43 6.40
N ALA A 57 2.36 12.59 7.64
CA ALA A 57 2.89 13.49 8.66
C ALA A 57 4.35 13.24 9.02
N ARG A 58 4.87 12.01 8.80
CA ARG A 58 6.27 11.68 9.09
C ARG A 58 7.26 12.09 7.99
N GLY A 59 6.79 12.49 6.82
CA GLY A 59 7.65 13.08 5.77
C GLY A 59 8.66 12.11 5.14
N ARG A 60 8.45 10.79 5.26
CA ARG A 60 9.39 9.77 4.75
C ARG A 60 9.11 9.34 3.31
N TYR A 61 7.96 9.72 2.76
CA TYR A 61 7.53 9.32 1.42
C TYR A 61 7.43 10.55 0.51
N ARG A 62 7.72 10.37 -0.78
CA ARG A 62 7.48 11.40 -1.82
C ARG A 62 5.99 11.69 -1.97
N GLY A 63 5.14 10.73 -1.63
CA GLY A 63 3.71 10.93 -1.47
C GLY A 63 3.00 9.68 -0.94
N CYS A 64 1.75 9.88 -0.54
CA CYS A 64 0.91 8.85 0.07
C CYS A 64 -0.42 8.78 -0.68
N ILE A 65 -0.93 7.56 -0.89
CA ILE A 65 -2.19 7.32 -1.59
C ILE A 65 -3.13 6.50 -0.70
N GLY A 66 -4.34 6.98 -0.44
CA GLY A 66 -5.39 6.21 0.23
C GLY A 66 -6.45 5.78 -0.76
N VAL A 67 -6.82 4.50 -0.76
CA VAL A 67 -7.94 3.99 -1.56
C VAL A 67 -9.06 3.54 -0.64
N GLU A 68 -10.27 4.04 -0.83
CA GLU A 68 -11.44 3.66 -0.03
C GLU A 68 -12.69 3.45 -0.92
N LEU A 69 -13.44 2.39 -0.68
CA LEU A 69 -14.63 2.05 -1.45
C LEU A 69 -15.88 2.82 -0.95
N LEU A 70 -16.03 2.90 0.37
CA LEU A 70 -17.22 3.45 1.02
C LEU A 70 -17.19 4.98 1.04
N GLU A 71 -18.18 5.59 0.40
CA GLU A 71 -18.28 7.05 0.27
C GLU A 71 -18.20 7.79 1.61
N GLU A 72 -18.90 7.30 2.63
CA GLU A 72 -18.96 7.96 3.94
C GLU A 72 -17.57 8.00 4.61
N ARG A 73 -16.80 6.92 4.48
CA ARG A 73 -15.43 6.84 5.00
C ARG A 73 -14.48 7.70 4.19
N HIS A 74 -14.61 7.64 2.86
CA HIS A 74 -13.82 8.45 1.95
C HIS A 74 -14.02 9.95 2.18
N SER A 75 -15.27 10.41 2.25
CA SER A 75 -15.61 11.81 2.53
C SER A 75 -15.10 12.26 3.90
N THR A 76 -15.12 11.37 4.91
CA THR A 76 -14.48 11.65 6.21
C THR A 76 -12.97 11.83 6.06
N ALA A 77 -12.31 10.93 5.33
CA ALA A 77 -10.87 11.02 5.07
C ALA A 77 -10.48 12.32 4.36
N VAL A 78 -11.32 12.78 3.44
CA VAL A 78 -11.13 14.04 2.72
C VAL A 78 -11.28 15.25 3.64
N GLY A 79 -12.28 15.24 4.53
CA GLY A 79 -12.42 16.26 5.56
C GLY A 79 -11.19 16.34 6.46
N SER A 80 -10.70 15.17 6.92
CA SER A 80 -9.48 15.07 7.74
C SER A 80 -8.23 15.55 6.99
N LEU A 81 -8.11 15.21 5.70
CA LEU A 81 -7.02 15.68 4.84
C LEU A 81 -7.04 17.20 4.70
N ALA A 82 -8.19 17.80 4.39
CA ALA A 82 -8.33 19.24 4.23
C ALA A 82 -7.94 20.00 5.51
N ALA A 83 -8.35 19.50 6.69
CA ALA A 83 -7.95 20.06 7.97
C ALA A 83 -6.42 19.97 8.18
N ALA A 84 -5.83 18.79 7.98
CA ALA A 84 -4.39 18.59 8.17
C ALA A 84 -3.52 19.41 7.20
N VAL A 85 -4.00 19.63 5.96
CA VAL A 85 -3.36 20.54 4.99
C VAL A 85 -3.46 21.98 5.46
N GLY A 86 -4.65 22.43 5.91
CA GLY A 86 -4.86 23.78 6.44
C GLY A 86 -3.96 24.10 7.64
N ASP A 87 -3.66 23.08 8.45
CA ASP A 87 -2.76 23.18 9.61
C ASP A 87 -1.26 23.01 9.25
N GLY A 88 -0.92 22.72 7.99
CA GLY A 88 0.46 22.52 7.54
C GLY A 88 1.14 21.27 8.12
N LEU A 89 0.37 20.25 8.51
CA LEU A 89 0.85 19.06 9.23
C LEU A 89 1.45 17.98 8.32
N LEU A 90 1.29 18.11 7.00
CA LEU A 90 1.61 17.06 6.03
C LEU A 90 2.82 17.42 5.16
N PRO A 91 4.04 17.03 5.56
CA PRO A 91 5.22 17.19 4.72
C PRO A 91 5.20 16.30 3.46
N SER A 92 4.46 15.19 3.47
CA SER A 92 4.26 14.34 2.28
C SER A 92 2.91 14.66 1.64
N PRO A 93 2.82 14.86 0.31
CA PRO A 93 1.53 15.04 -0.36
C PRO A 93 0.67 13.77 -0.24
N VAL A 94 -0.64 13.97 -0.08
CA VAL A 94 -1.62 12.89 0.06
C VAL A 94 -2.62 12.97 -1.08
N ARG A 95 -2.92 11.82 -1.67
CA ARG A 95 -3.99 11.63 -2.65
C ARG A 95 -4.99 10.61 -2.10
N LEU A 96 -6.25 11.00 -2.01
CA LEU A 96 -7.33 10.09 -1.68
C LEU A 96 -8.06 9.69 -2.97
N VAL A 97 -8.38 8.41 -3.11
CA VAL A 97 -9.09 7.85 -4.25
C VAL A 97 -10.28 7.06 -3.75
N ARG A 98 -11.48 7.42 -4.21
CA ARG A 98 -12.65 6.56 -4.04
C ARG A 98 -12.61 5.45 -5.07
N GLY A 99 -12.62 4.21 -4.64
CA GLY A 99 -12.97 3.13 -5.55
C GLY A 99 -12.78 1.72 -5.02
N ASP A 100 -13.05 0.78 -5.93
CA ASP A 100 -12.96 -0.65 -5.76
C ASP A 100 -11.54 -1.20 -5.99
N LEU A 101 -10.99 -1.83 -4.95
CA LEU A 101 -9.68 -2.48 -4.98
C LEU A 101 -9.59 -3.65 -5.99
N THR A 102 -10.71 -4.22 -6.43
CA THR A 102 -10.73 -5.23 -7.50
C THR A 102 -10.40 -4.63 -8.88
N GLU A 103 -10.53 -3.32 -9.04
CA GLU A 103 -10.24 -2.61 -10.29
C GLU A 103 -8.84 -1.98 -10.32
N LEU A 104 -8.00 -2.26 -9.32
CA LEU A 104 -6.72 -1.58 -9.11
C LEU A 104 -5.84 -1.53 -10.37
N GLY A 105 -5.75 -2.65 -11.11
CA GLY A 105 -4.99 -2.70 -12.36
C GLY A 105 -5.60 -1.87 -13.49
N ALA A 106 -6.92 -1.91 -13.65
CA ALA A 106 -7.62 -1.12 -14.66
C ALA A 106 -7.48 0.38 -14.40
N TRP A 107 -7.32 0.81 -13.15
CA TRP A 107 -7.09 2.22 -12.81
C TRP A 107 -5.72 2.69 -13.27
N VAL A 108 -4.69 1.90 -13.01
CA VAL A 108 -3.33 2.19 -13.46
C VAL A 108 -3.27 2.30 -14.99
N GLU A 109 -3.96 1.39 -15.69
CA GLU A 109 -4.03 1.44 -17.16
C GLU A 109 -4.72 2.70 -17.67
N ARG A 110 -5.80 3.15 -17.02
CA ARG A 110 -6.48 4.40 -17.35
C ARG A 110 -5.58 5.61 -17.12
N GLU A 111 -4.93 5.71 -15.97
CA GLU A 111 -3.97 6.79 -15.69
C GLU A 111 -2.86 6.85 -16.74
N ARG A 112 -2.36 5.68 -17.16
CA ARG A 112 -1.35 5.57 -18.20
C ARG A 112 -1.87 6.01 -19.57
N ALA A 113 -3.04 5.53 -19.99
CA ALA A 113 -3.64 5.90 -21.28
C ALA A 113 -3.93 7.40 -21.35
N GLU A 114 -4.35 8.01 -20.24
CA GLU A 114 -4.53 9.46 -20.11
C GLU A 114 -3.20 10.21 -20.25
N ALA A 115 -2.11 9.71 -19.67
CA ALA A 115 -0.78 10.29 -19.79
C ALA A 115 -0.18 10.16 -21.21
N ASP A 116 -0.47 9.06 -21.92
CA ASP A 116 0.08 8.76 -23.26
C ASP A 116 -0.70 9.47 -24.40
N GLY A 117 -1.96 9.88 -24.17
CA GLY A 117 -2.92 10.20 -25.25
C GLY A 117 -3.22 11.67 -25.57
N ALA A 118 -3.20 12.61 -24.62
CA ALA A 118 -3.62 14.00 -24.89
C ALA A 118 -3.33 14.94 -23.71
N GLU A 119 -3.41 16.25 -23.99
CA GLU A 119 -3.49 17.41 -23.08
C GLU A 119 -3.81 17.08 -21.61
N ALA A 120 -2.98 17.63 -20.72
CA ALA A 120 -2.98 17.53 -19.26
C ALA A 120 -4.27 16.96 -18.63
N PRO A 121 -4.16 15.97 -17.71
CA PRO A 121 -5.27 15.18 -17.22
C PRO A 121 -6.48 16.05 -16.89
N ARG A 122 -7.64 15.71 -17.48
CA ARG A 122 -8.92 16.30 -17.08
C ARG A 122 -9.10 16.02 -15.60
N ARG A 123 -8.81 17.06 -14.82
CA ARG A 123 -8.94 17.22 -13.37
C ARG A 123 -9.99 16.25 -12.81
N TRP A 124 -9.54 15.19 -12.14
CA TRP A 124 -10.42 14.32 -11.37
C TRP A 124 -11.20 15.20 -10.38
N SER A 125 -12.53 15.21 -10.48
CA SER A 125 -13.39 16.19 -9.80
C SER A 125 -13.85 15.75 -8.41
N GLY A 126 -13.05 14.91 -7.73
CA GLY A 126 -13.26 14.53 -6.34
C GLY A 126 -12.09 15.01 -5.50
N GLU A 127 -12.29 16.13 -4.80
CA GLU A 127 -11.71 16.42 -3.47
C GLU A 127 -10.35 17.14 -3.34
N ALA A 128 -10.20 17.77 -2.18
CA ALA A 128 -9.49 19.01 -1.86
C ALA A 128 -8.13 19.26 -2.55
N ARG A 129 -8.05 20.39 -3.27
CA ARG A 129 -6.81 21.15 -3.43
C ARG A 129 -6.87 22.33 -2.49
N ASP A 130 -5.86 22.48 -1.63
CA ASP A 130 -5.27 23.76 -1.31
C ASP A 130 -3.78 23.55 -1.04
N GLY A 131 -3.03 23.57 -2.14
CA GLY A 131 -1.59 23.42 -2.25
C GLY A 131 -1.27 23.65 -3.72
N GLU A 132 -1.09 24.92 -4.10
CA GLU A 132 -0.73 25.31 -5.45
C GLU A 132 0.54 24.53 -5.87
N ASP A 133 0.46 23.87 -7.03
CA ASP A 133 1.55 23.25 -7.78
C ASP A 133 2.13 21.87 -7.36
N GLY A 134 1.52 21.16 -6.41
CA GLY A 134 1.89 19.75 -6.15
C GLY A 134 1.42 18.81 -7.28
N GLU A 135 2.35 18.23 -8.04
CA GLU A 135 2.04 17.16 -9.02
C GLU A 135 1.46 15.94 -8.27
N ALA A 136 0.28 15.49 -8.69
CA ALA A 136 -0.36 14.32 -8.06
C ALA A 136 0.49 13.07 -8.28
N VAL A 137 0.78 12.34 -7.20
CA VAL A 137 1.56 11.10 -7.30
C VAL A 137 0.75 10.02 -8.04
N PRO A 138 1.26 9.45 -9.14
CA PRO A 138 0.58 8.40 -9.89
C PRO A 138 0.46 7.11 -9.09
N LEU A 139 -0.61 6.33 -9.32
CA LEU A 139 -0.81 5.07 -8.60
C LEU A 139 0.22 4.01 -8.98
N ARG A 140 0.66 3.98 -10.24
CA ARG A 140 1.75 3.10 -10.73
C ARG A 140 3.09 3.26 -10.00
N ASP A 141 3.29 4.40 -9.33
CA ASP A 141 4.53 4.71 -8.64
C ASP A 141 4.56 4.15 -7.20
N VAL A 142 3.47 3.52 -6.74
CA VAL A 142 3.37 2.89 -5.43
C VAL A 142 4.49 1.87 -5.24
N SER A 143 5.14 1.95 -4.07
CA SER A 143 6.28 1.12 -3.70
C SER A 143 6.03 0.32 -2.43
N HIS A 144 5.32 0.90 -1.46
CA HIS A 144 5.03 0.30 -0.17
C HIS A 144 3.53 0.32 0.03
N VAL A 145 2.95 -0.84 0.35
CA VAL A 145 1.51 -0.98 0.52
C VAL A 145 1.19 -1.48 1.93
N PHE A 146 0.22 -0.86 2.56
CA PHE A 146 -0.46 -1.40 3.73
C PHE A 146 -1.91 -1.73 3.38
N ALA A 147 -2.43 -2.82 3.94
CA ALA A 147 -3.84 -3.19 3.83
C ALA A 147 -4.39 -3.67 5.17
N CYS A 148 -5.36 -2.95 5.72
CA CYS A 148 -6.15 -3.38 6.89
C CYS A 148 -7.17 -4.46 6.47
N SER A 149 -6.65 -5.61 6.07
CA SER A 149 -7.40 -6.62 5.32
C SER A 149 -8.12 -7.65 6.19
N VAL A 150 -8.40 -7.32 7.45
CA VAL A 150 -8.96 -8.24 8.46
C VAL A 150 -10.23 -8.92 7.94
N CYS A 151 -11.04 -8.17 7.20
CA CYS A 151 -12.35 -8.61 6.74
C CYS A 151 -12.44 -8.72 5.20
N TYR A 152 -11.34 -8.64 4.47
CA TYR A 152 -11.34 -8.82 3.02
C TYR A 152 -11.54 -10.29 2.69
N ASP A 153 -12.40 -10.60 1.72
CA ASP A 153 -12.54 -11.97 1.24
C ASP A 153 -11.36 -12.42 0.38
N ASP A 154 -11.28 -13.72 0.10
CA ASP A 154 -10.18 -14.28 -0.69
C ASP A 154 -10.17 -13.81 -2.15
N VAL A 155 -11.33 -13.44 -2.72
CA VAL A 155 -11.43 -12.99 -4.11
C VAL A 155 -10.76 -11.63 -4.24
N LEU A 156 -11.08 -10.72 -3.32
CA LEU A 156 -10.44 -9.41 -3.23
C LEU A 156 -8.93 -9.55 -2.97
N LEU A 157 -8.53 -10.37 -1.99
CA LEU A 157 -7.11 -10.57 -1.68
C LEU A 157 -6.31 -11.12 -2.87
N ARG A 158 -6.89 -12.06 -3.64
CA ARG A 158 -6.28 -12.56 -4.88
C ARG A 158 -6.17 -11.47 -5.94
N SER A 159 -7.23 -10.68 -6.13
CA SER A 159 -7.27 -9.60 -7.12
C SER A 159 -6.20 -8.54 -6.81
N MET A 160 -6.10 -8.14 -5.54
CA MET A 160 -5.07 -7.21 -5.05
C MET A 160 -3.66 -7.77 -5.26
N ALA A 161 -3.40 -9.03 -4.89
CA ALA A 161 -2.09 -9.66 -5.08
C ALA A 161 -1.70 -9.77 -6.55
N THR A 162 -2.67 -10.09 -7.42
CA THR A 162 -2.48 -10.18 -8.87
C THR A 162 -2.10 -8.83 -9.46
N ALA A 163 -2.82 -7.76 -9.10
CA ALA A 163 -2.54 -6.43 -9.58
C ALA A 163 -1.17 -5.93 -9.11
N LEU A 164 -0.89 -5.98 -7.79
CA LEU A 164 0.36 -5.50 -7.20
C LEU A 164 1.59 -6.25 -7.71
N GLY A 165 1.47 -7.55 -7.96
CA GLY A 165 2.57 -8.36 -8.49
C GLY A 165 2.83 -8.20 -10.00
N ASP A 166 1.95 -7.53 -10.76
CA ASP A 166 2.21 -7.26 -12.18
C ASP A 166 3.15 -6.06 -12.34
N VAL A 167 4.41 -6.34 -12.69
CA VAL A 167 5.46 -5.32 -12.91
C VAL A 167 5.10 -4.29 -13.98
N ARG A 168 4.19 -4.60 -14.92
CA ARG A 168 3.74 -3.65 -15.95
C ARG A 168 2.80 -2.59 -15.37
N LEU A 169 2.07 -2.95 -14.31
CA LEU A 169 1.17 -2.05 -13.58
C LEU A 169 1.92 -1.32 -12.46
N PHE A 170 2.67 -2.06 -11.65
CA PHE A 170 3.39 -1.51 -10.51
C PHE A 170 4.90 -1.81 -10.59
N PRO A 171 5.63 -1.12 -11.48
CA PRO A 171 7.06 -1.35 -11.68
C PRO A 171 7.90 -0.98 -10.45
N ARG A 172 7.38 -0.14 -9.56
CA ARG A 172 8.06 0.30 -8.32
C ARG A 172 7.64 -0.46 -7.07
N PHE A 173 6.68 -1.38 -7.17
CA PHE A 173 6.17 -2.11 -6.00
C PHE A 173 7.27 -2.97 -5.38
N GLN A 174 7.44 -2.84 -4.06
CA GLN A 174 8.48 -3.51 -3.30
C GLN A 174 7.89 -4.44 -2.27
N LEU A 175 6.89 -3.97 -1.50
CA LEU A 175 6.27 -4.80 -0.48
C LEU A 175 4.83 -4.43 -0.13
N LEU A 176 4.13 -5.43 0.39
CA LEU A 176 2.80 -5.35 0.99
C LEU A 176 2.85 -5.83 2.44
N VAL A 177 2.28 -5.05 3.34
CA VAL A 177 1.97 -5.46 4.72
C VAL A 177 0.46 -5.62 4.86
N SER A 178 0.02 -6.82 5.22
CA SER A 178 -1.40 -7.20 5.25
C SER A 178 -1.79 -7.84 6.57
N LEU A 179 -2.89 -7.40 7.18
CA LEU A 179 -3.36 -7.94 8.47
C LEU A 179 -4.00 -9.34 8.37
N ARG A 180 -4.27 -9.81 7.16
CA ARG A 180 -4.77 -11.17 6.88
C ARG A 180 -3.78 -11.90 5.97
N ALA A 181 -3.70 -13.22 6.10
CA ALA A 181 -2.95 -14.02 5.14
C ALA A 181 -3.57 -13.91 3.75
N LEU A 182 -2.74 -13.67 2.73
CA LEU A 182 -3.17 -13.86 1.35
C LEU A 182 -3.51 -15.34 1.13
N PRO A 183 -4.60 -15.64 0.41
CA PRO A 183 -4.86 -17.00 -0.04
C PRO A 183 -3.79 -17.44 -1.05
N SER A 184 -3.73 -18.72 -1.42
CA SER A 184 -2.77 -19.21 -2.41
C SER A 184 -2.84 -18.44 -3.73
N GLN A 185 -1.70 -17.87 -4.16
CA GLN A 185 -1.51 -17.12 -5.39
C GLN A 185 -0.01 -17.08 -5.78
N PRO A 186 0.35 -16.86 -7.06
CA PRO A 186 1.73 -16.96 -7.54
C PRO A 186 2.50 -15.63 -7.64
N HIS A 187 1.88 -14.50 -7.30
CA HIS A 187 2.38 -13.15 -7.56
C HIS A 187 3.19 -12.56 -6.41
N LEU A 188 2.82 -12.88 -5.17
CA LEU A 188 3.46 -12.40 -3.95
C LEU A 188 3.93 -13.56 -3.07
N VAL A 189 5.05 -13.39 -2.37
CA VAL A 189 5.60 -14.38 -1.44
C VAL A 189 5.72 -13.80 -0.04
N GLN A 190 5.26 -14.54 0.97
CA GLN A 190 5.38 -14.12 2.36
C GLN A 190 6.84 -14.26 2.79
N VAL A 191 7.42 -13.18 3.31
CA VAL A 191 8.81 -13.11 3.79
C VAL A 191 8.91 -13.00 5.32
N GLY A 192 7.81 -12.72 6.01
CA GLY A 192 7.81 -12.64 7.46
C GLY A 192 6.49 -12.16 8.04
N GLU A 193 6.50 -11.92 9.35
CA GLU A 193 5.37 -11.42 10.12
C GLU A 193 5.86 -10.35 11.11
N VAL A 194 4.99 -9.37 11.40
CA VAL A 194 5.27 -8.33 12.40
C VAL A 194 4.04 -8.14 13.29
N GLN A 195 4.26 -7.72 14.53
CA GLN A 195 3.17 -7.30 15.41
C GLN A 195 2.91 -5.80 15.22
N LEU A 196 1.66 -5.45 14.94
CA LEU A 196 1.21 -4.06 14.82
C LEU A 196 0.17 -3.77 15.90
N VAL A 197 0.32 -2.68 16.66
CA VAL A 197 -0.68 -2.25 17.65
C VAL A 197 -1.93 -1.73 16.94
N THR A 198 -3.08 -2.26 17.33
CA THR A 198 -4.40 -1.95 16.76
C THR A 198 -5.44 -1.68 17.83
N SER A 199 -6.53 -1.02 17.46
CA SER A 199 -7.60 -0.63 18.39
C SER A 199 -8.42 -1.80 18.97
N TRP A 200 -8.52 -2.94 18.28
CA TRP A 200 -9.52 -3.98 18.60
C TRP A 200 -9.02 -5.10 19.51
N ASN A 201 -7.71 -5.35 19.58
CA ASN A 201 -7.14 -6.45 20.37
C ASN A 201 -5.76 -6.13 20.97
N GLY A 202 -5.35 -4.86 20.98
CA GLY A 202 -4.04 -4.42 21.47
C GLY A 202 -2.86 -4.86 20.60
N GLY A 203 -3.10 -5.57 19.50
CA GLY A 203 -2.06 -6.07 18.60
C GLY A 203 -2.57 -7.08 17.57
N ALA A 204 -2.23 -6.88 16.30
CA ALA A 204 -2.49 -7.81 15.21
C ALA A 204 -1.20 -8.28 14.55
N THR A 205 -1.12 -9.57 14.24
CA THR A 205 -0.06 -10.12 13.39
C THR A 205 -0.30 -9.70 11.94
N ALA A 206 0.54 -8.80 11.42
CA ALA A 206 0.61 -8.48 10.02
C ALA A 206 1.60 -9.40 9.30
N ARG A 207 1.30 -9.73 8.05
CA ARG A 207 2.15 -10.55 7.18
C ARG A 207 2.78 -9.66 6.12
N VAL A 208 4.05 -9.91 5.87
CA VAL A 208 4.85 -9.13 4.93
C VAL A 208 5.06 -9.95 3.67
N TYR A 209 4.69 -9.36 2.54
CA TYR A 209 4.78 -9.96 1.23
C TYR A 209 5.65 -9.10 0.31
N VAL A 210 6.40 -9.75 -0.57
CA VAL A 210 7.16 -9.11 -1.66
C VAL A 210 6.75 -9.75 -2.99
N PRO A 211 6.96 -9.08 -4.14
CA PRO A 211 6.63 -9.68 -5.43
C PRO A 211 7.55 -10.87 -5.74
N THR A 212 7.04 -11.87 -6.47
CA THR A 212 7.81 -13.09 -6.80
C THR A 212 8.96 -12.83 -7.78
N ASP A 213 8.86 -11.78 -8.59
CA ASP A 213 9.88 -11.31 -9.51
C ASP A 213 10.86 -10.30 -8.86
N LEU A 214 10.86 -10.15 -7.54
CA LEU A 214 11.62 -9.10 -6.83
C LEU A 214 13.10 -9.00 -7.27
N LEU A 215 13.75 -10.14 -7.51
CA LEU A 215 15.16 -10.18 -7.90
C LEU A 215 15.43 -9.78 -9.35
N GLU A 216 14.40 -9.75 -10.18
CA GLU A 216 14.47 -9.27 -11.57
C GLU A 216 14.25 -7.76 -11.64
N ARG A 217 13.81 -7.14 -10.54
CA ARG A 217 13.56 -5.70 -10.44
C ARG A 217 14.88 -4.94 -10.22
N PRO A 218 14.95 -3.65 -10.62
CA PRO A 218 16.10 -2.80 -10.35
C PRO A 218 16.46 -2.72 -8.86
N ASP A 219 17.73 -2.47 -8.54
CA ASP A 219 18.23 -2.41 -7.15
C ASP A 219 17.47 -1.40 -6.26
N ASP A 220 17.03 -0.27 -6.83
CA ASP A 220 16.26 0.75 -6.11
C ASP A 220 14.80 0.34 -5.84
N ALA A 221 14.36 -0.80 -6.38
CA ALA A 221 13.09 -1.45 -6.11
C ALA A 221 13.18 -2.55 -5.05
N LEU A 222 14.36 -2.81 -4.47
CA LEU A 222 14.54 -3.84 -3.44
C LEU A 222 14.28 -3.26 -2.04
N PRO A 223 13.35 -3.82 -1.24
CA PRO A 223 13.09 -3.39 0.13
C PRO A 223 14.12 -3.98 1.09
N LEU A 224 15.42 -3.75 0.82
CA LEU A 224 16.55 -4.34 1.54
C LEU A 224 16.46 -4.16 3.06
N PRO A 225 16.06 -3.00 3.61
CA PRO A 225 15.97 -2.85 5.06
C PRO A 225 14.91 -3.76 5.67
N ALA A 226 13.72 -3.84 5.07
CA ALA A 226 12.65 -4.72 5.54
C ALA A 226 13.05 -6.20 5.43
N LEU A 227 13.65 -6.60 4.30
CA LEU A 227 14.14 -7.97 4.11
C LEU A 227 15.23 -8.34 5.12
N SER A 228 16.17 -7.43 5.38
CA SER A 228 17.22 -7.67 6.36
C SER A 228 16.65 -7.85 7.77
N GLN A 229 15.62 -7.09 8.14
CA GLN A 229 14.97 -7.24 9.45
C GLN A 229 14.21 -8.57 9.59
N LEU A 230 13.60 -9.05 8.51
CA LEU A 230 12.74 -10.25 8.54
C LEU A 230 13.49 -11.55 8.29
N LEU A 231 14.50 -11.53 7.43
CA LEU A 231 15.17 -12.74 6.94
C LEU A 231 16.53 -12.96 7.58
N CYS A 232 17.12 -11.94 8.21
CA CYS A 232 18.47 -12.04 8.76
C CYS A 232 18.51 -12.04 10.29
N SER A 233 19.29 -12.96 10.85
CA SER A 233 19.58 -13.02 12.28
C SER A 233 21.01 -13.49 12.49
N GLY A 234 21.76 -12.80 13.36
CA GLY A 234 23.16 -13.15 13.64
C GLY A 234 24.10 -13.11 12.43
N GLY A 235 23.80 -12.25 11.45
CA GLY A 235 24.57 -12.13 10.20
C GLY A 235 24.29 -13.24 9.17
N VAL A 236 23.32 -14.12 9.42
CA VAL A 236 22.86 -15.15 8.49
C VAL A 236 21.47 -14.81 7.99
N CYS A 237 21.25 -14.92 6.69
CA CYS A 237 19.96 -14.64 6.07
C CYS A 237 19.33 -15.92 5.53
N THR A 238 18.07 -16.15 5.88
CA THR A 238 17.30 -17.33 5.47
C THR A 238 16.28 -16.90 4.43
N LEU A 239 16.31 -17.53 3.26
CA LEU A 239 15.37 -17.23 2.19
C LEU A 239 14.14 -18.12 2.30
N PRO A 240 12.92 -17.57 2.12
CA PRO A 240 11.73 -18.38 1.95
C PRO A 240 11.89 -19.34 0.77
N LEU A 241 11.48 -20.60 0.93
CA LEU A 241 11.54 -21.62 -0.13
C LEU A 241 10.79 -21.20 -1.42
N GLY A 242 9.83 -20.27 -1.30
CA GLY A 242 9.07 -19.72 -2.43
C GLY A 242 9.85 -18.71 -3.28
N LEU A 243 10.95 -18.15 -2.79
CA LEU A 243 11.85 -17.30 -3.57
C LEU A 243 12.94 -18.18 -4.20
N GLN A 244 12.78 -18.51 -5.48
CA GLN A 244 13.84 -19.15 -6.24
C GLN A 244 14.89 -18.10 -6.63
N TRP A 245 15.97 -18.00 -5.84
CA TRP A 245 17.11 -17.19 -6.24
C TRP A 245 17.84 -17.88 -7.39
N PRO A 246 18.28 -17.15 -8.43
CA PRO A 246 19.23 -17.71 -9.38
C PRO A 246 20.44 -18.24 -8.59
N ARG A 247 20.88 -19.46 -8.92
CA ARG A 247 21.83 -20.26 -8.10
C ARG A 247 23.14 -19.54 -7.72
N ASP A 248 23.47 -18.45 -8.42
CA ASP A 248 24.69 -17.66 -8.24
C ASP A 248 24.45 -16.20 -7.82
N SER A 249 23.22 -15.87 -7.36
CA SER A 249 22.89 -14.50 -6.94
C SER A 249 23.45 -14.21 -5.55
N ILE A 250 24.41 -13.29 -5.48
CA ILE A 250 24.82 -12.67 -4.23
C ILE A 250 24.07 -11.34 -4.14
N VAL A 251 23.09 -11.24 -3.25
CA VAL A 251 22.53 -9.94 -2.89
C VAL A 251 23.38 -9.40 -1.75
N PRO A 252 24.13 -8.31 -1.97
CA PRO A 252 24.85 -7.65 -0.90
C PRO A 252 23.83 -7.00 0.03
N LEU A 253 23.55 -7.64 1.16
CA LEU A 253 22.73 -7.02 2.18
C LEU A 253 23.58 -5.98 2.92
N PRO A 254 23.02 -4.78 3.20
CA PRO A 254 23.73 -3.78 3.98
C PRO A 254 24.11 -4.40 5.33
N ARG A 255 25.36 -4.17 5.77
CA ARG A 255 25.76 -4.55 7.12
C ARG A 255 24.97 -3.67 8.09
N LEU A 256 24.09 -4.29 8.88
CA LEU A 256 23.39 -3.66 10.00
C LEU A 256 24.39 -3.23 11.08
#